data_AF-A0A7Y9BR20-F1
#
_entry.id   AF-A0A7Y9BR20-F1
#
_cell.length_a   1.000
_cell.length_b   1.000
_cell.length_c   1.000
_cell.angle_alpha   90.00
_cell.angle_beta   90.00
_cell.angle_gamma   90.00
#
_symmetry.space_group_name_H-M   'P 1'
#
loop_
_entity.id
_entity.type
_entity.pdbx_description
1 polymer ?
#
loop_
_entity_poly.entity_id
_entity_poly.type
_entity_poly.pdbx_seq_one_letter_code
_entity_poly.pdbx_strand_id
1 'polypeptide(L)'
;MDRSNQESPDPRTGAQQAHGRTPREGAAAEQPPPFRHEPYLDGLFTYCLSVLCDHDTATDALAEVLAVAERHPGRCPDEGYRRAWLYALARWACVRRMTEQRRGRPGAHSARRTPEHAGAERAPGAHRSQGSHRSPDVYAYQRTELARLAWPEAAGTTPEQREALELAVRHRLGVPELAAVLGTPPATARELLAGAACEVERTRAALAAVETGGCPSVSRLTDEGQLLLSTALRAELVRHVDNCPRCRRAAERAGAAAPWPGSCGIDAALPLVQAPRAAVHAAMQRTGRGRRPAVPRFNRTGFPTDPRDRAARRDRLRARAVTTTVVATVVAAPLLALWAAYRGAPDTGEPAGAESGISASDSDIPPHRDGRPMRAYENAGAGLAARTPGFPAGTPGPGRDVSVQVISAGPSAAPDGPGAPGRLTVAAAPYGGTTVLTLTASGGAPVDWQLRSDAPWLRASRTAGTLAPGESVTLHVTVDPGTEPAGPWPARVAVDPGGAVVAIRGRGRPTPT
;
A
#
# COMPACT_ATOMS: atom_id res chain seq x y z
N MET A 1 -33.52 -77.27 -20.08
CA MET A 1 -34.10 -77.24 -21.44
C MET A 1 -35.47 -76.59 -21.34
N ASP A 2 -35.51 -75.37 -21.90
CA ASP A 2 -36.60 -74.68 -22.59
C ASP A 2 -38.07 -74.73 -22.11
N ARG A 3 -38.51 -73.52 -21.70
CA ARG A 3 -39.61 -72.68 -22.26
C ARG A 3 -41.09 -73.04 -22.11
N SER A 4 -41.82 -71.98 -21.70
CA SER A 4 -43.15 -71.53 -22.16
C SER A 4 -44.39 -72.23 -21.56
N ASN A 5 -45.51 -71.58 -21.21
CA ASN A 5 -45.94 -70.17 -21.15
C ASN A 5 -47.39 -70.16 -20.56
N GLN A 6 -47.80 -69.02 -19.99
CA GLN A 6 -49.17 -68.47 -19.88
C GLN A 6 -50.28 -69.16 -19.07
N GLU A 7 -50.83 -68.40 -18.11
CA GLU A 7 -52.29 -68.19 -18.02
C GLU A 7 -52.61 -66.77 -17.46
N SER A 8 -53.57 -66.09 -18.08
CA SER A 8 -54.10 -64.75 -17.73
C SER A 8 -55.39 -64.87 -16.90
N PRO A 9 -55.93 -63.80 -16.26
CA PRO A 9 -56.84 -62.89 -17.01
C PRO A 9 -56.88 -61.40 -16.56
N ASP A 10 -57.40 -60.57 -17.47
CA ASP A 10 -57.84 -59.16 -17.43
C ASP A 10 -59.23 -58.97 -16.73
N PRO A 11 -59.91 -57.79 -16.66
CA PRO A 11 -59.50 -56.40 -16.34
C PRO A 11 -60.56 -55.56 -15.53
N ARG A 12 -60.24 -54.27 -15.27
CA ARG A 12 -61.11 -53.06 -15.07
C ARG A 12 -61.91 -52.81 -13.77
N THR A 13 -61.61 -51.65 -13.13
CA THR A 13 -62.47 -50.44 -12.90
C THR A 13 -62.32 -49.85 -11.48
N GLY A 14 -62.08 -48.54 -11.37
CA GLY A 14 -62.19 -47.78 -10.11
C GLY A 14 -61.23 -46.58 -10.03
N ALA A 15 -61.53 -45.49 -10.74
CA ALA A 15 -61.94 -44.21 -10.15
C ALA A 15 -60.81 -43.32 -9.58
N GLN A 16 -60.58 -42.22 -10.28
CA GLN A 16 -59.76 -41.08 -9.89
C GLN A 16 -60.25 -40.45 -8.58
N GLN A 17 -59.33 -40.22 -7.63
CA GLN A 17 -59.48 -39.17 -6.63
C GLN A 17 -58.19 -38.34 -6.57
N ALA A 18 -58.26 -37.17 -7.22
CA ALA A 18 -57.31 -36.10 -7.04
C ALA A 18 -57.53 -35.48 -5.66
N HIS A 19 -56.62 -35.71 -4.72
CA HIS A 19 -56.58 -34.96 -3.47
C HIS A 19 -55.80 -33.67 -3.68
N GLY A 20 -56.57 -32.58 -3.76
CA GLY A 20 -56.06 -31.21 -3.71
C GLY A 20 -55.26 -31.01 -2.42
N ARG A 21 -53.98 -30.66 -2.59
CA ARG A 21 -53.09 -30.30 -1.49
C ARG A 21 -53.35 -28.83 -1.16
N THR A 22 -54.13 -28.58 -0.13
CA THR A 22 -54.23 -27.25 0.50
C THR A 22 -52.84 -26.87 1.06
N PRO A 23 -52.35 -25.62 0.87
CA PRO A 23 -51.12 -25.18 1.49
C PRO A 23 -51.33 -25.10 3.00
N ARG A 24 -50.51 -25.81 3.77
CA ARG A 24 -50.50 -25.70 5.23
C ARG A 24 -49.84 -24.36 5.59
N GLU A 25 -50.66 -23.34 5.76
CA GLU A 25 -50.32 -22.15 6.54
C GLU A 25 -49.95 -22.60 7.97
N GLY A 26 -48.82 -22.11 8.49
CA GLY A 26 -48.41 -22.36 9.88
C GLY A 26 -47.22 -23.30 10.07
N ALA A 27 -46.35 -23.49 9.09
CA ALA A 27 -44.98 -23.91 9.40
C ALA A 27 -44.25 -22.69 10.00
N ALA A 28 -44.29 -22.56 11.33
CA ALA A 28 -43.37 -21.71 12.06
C ALA A 28 -41.97 -21.97 11.49
N ALA A 29 -41.33 -20.93 10.96
CA ALA A 29 -40.05 -21.03 10.27
C ALA A 29 -39.08 -21.77 11.18
N GLU A 30 -38.87 -23.06 10.90
CA GLU A 30 -37.99 -23.94 11.63
C GLU A 30 -36.60 -23.34 11.45
N GLN A 31 -36.13 -22.63 12.47
CA GLN A 31 -34.84 -21.96 12.41
C GLN A 31 -33.81 -23.05 12.10
N PRO A 32 -33.03 -22.91 11.01
CA PRO A 32 -31.98 -23.86 10.70
C PRO A 32 -31.11 -24.02 11.96
N PRO A 33 -30.65 -25.25 12.28
CA PRO A 33 -29.77 -25.44 13.42
C PRO A 33 -28.60 -24.43 13.35
N PRO A 34 -28.22 -23.83 14.48
CA PRO A 34 -27.26 -22.73 14.49
C PRO A 34 -25.98 -23.17 13.79
N PHE A 35 -25.52 -22.32 12.88
CA PHE A 35 -24.37 -22.59 12.05
C PHE A 35 -23.12 -22.75 12.92
N ARG A 36 -22.15 -23.62 12.54
CA ARG A 36 -20.91 -23.85 13.33
C ARG A 36 -20.17 -22.55 13.67
N HIS A 37 -20.34 -21.53 12.84
CA HIS A 37 -19.67 -20.23 12.95
C HIS A 37 -20.59 -19.10 13.46
N GLU A 38 -21.80 -19.42 13.95
CA GLU A 38 -22.81 -18.47 14.46
C GLU A 38 -22.23 -17.43 15.44
N PRO A 39 -21.39 -17.81 16.43
CA PRO A 39 -20.87 -16.85 17.42
C PRO A 39 -19.95 -15.77 16.83
N TYR A 40 -19.45 -15.98 15.60
CA TYR A 40 -18.49 -15.08 14.97
C TYR A 40 -19.12 -14.18 13.90
N LEU A 41 -20.40 -14.38 13.56
CA LEU A 41 -21.01 -13.71 12.40
C LEU A 41 -21.03 -12.19 12.53
N ASP A 42 -21.46 -11.65 13.67
CA ASP A 42 -21.54 -10.20 13.89
C ASP A 42 -20.15 -9.56 13.82
N GLY A 43 -19.14 -10.20 14.42
CA GLY A 43 -17.75 -9.75 14.37
C GLY A 43 -17.17 -9.79 12.96
N LEU A 44 -17.36 -10.89 12.23
CA LEU A 44 -16.84 -11.03 10.86
C LEU A 44 -17.56 -10.09 9.89
N PHE A 45 -18.88 -9.92 10.02
CA PHE A 45 -19.64 -8.96 9.24
C PHE A 45 -19.14 -7.53 9.49
N THR A 46 -18.98 -7.17 10.76
CA THR A 46 -18.46 -5.86 11.17
C THR A 46 -17.08 -5.59 10.57
N TYR A 47 -16.17 -6.58 10.61
CA TYR A 47 -14.84 -6.46 9.99
C TYR A 47 -14.92 -6.30 8.47
N CYS A 48 -15.74 -7.11 7.80
CA CYS A 48 -15.94 -6.96 6.35
C CYS A 48 -16.51 -5.59 5.99
N LEU A 49 -17.45 -5.08 6.80
CA LEU A 49 -18.08 -3.79 6.62
C LEU A 49 -17.10 -2.63 6.85
N SER A 50 -16.24 -2.71 7.87
CA SER A 50 -15.22 -1.67 8.13
C SER A 50 -14.14 -1.59 7.05
N VAL A 51 -13.83 -2.72 6.39
CA VAL A 51 -12.84 -2.75 5.29
C VAL A 51 -13.44 -2.38 3.93
N LEU A 52 -14.68 -2.81 3.64
CA LEU A 52 -15.29 -2.67 2.30
C LEU A 52 -16.23 -1.46 2.20
N CYS A 53 -16.70 -0.92 3.34
CA CYS A 53 -17.59 0.24 3.43
C CYS A 53 -18.89 0.12 2.61
N ASP A 54 -19.35 -1.10 2.35
CA ASP A 54 -20.58 -1.40 1.61
C ASP A 54 -21.22 -2.68 2.15
N HIS A 55 -22.49 -2.59 2.52
CA HIS A 55 -23.21 -3.67 3.20
C HIS A 55 -23.38 -4.94 2.37
N ASP A 56 -23.67 -4.81 1.08
CA ASP A 56 -23.86 -6.00 0.24
C ASP A 56 -22.54 -6.65 -0.09
N THR A 57 -21.52 -5.85 -0.37
CA THR A 57 -20.18 -6.35 -0.63
C THR A 57 -19.64 -7.05 0.62
N ALA A 58 -19.92 -6.52 1.81
CA ALA A 58 -19.59 -7.17 3.09
C ALA A 58 -20.38 -8.47 3.30
N THR A 59 -21.68 -8.47 2.99
CA THR A 59 -22.55 -9.66 3.08
C THR A 59 -22.06 -10.78 2.16
N ASP A 60 -21.77 -10.45 0.89
CA ASP A 60 -21.24 -11.41 -0.07
C ASP A 60 -19.82 -11.88 0.29
N ALA A 61 -18.99 -11.01 0.89
CA ALA A 61 -17.66 -11.40 1.37
C ALA A 61 -17.75 -12.36 2.56
N LEU A 62 -18.62 -12.09 3.53
CA LEU A 62 -18.87 -12.99 4.65
C LEU A 62 -19.40 -14.34 4.17
N ALA A 63 -20.37 -14.35 3.25
CA ALA A 63 -20.88 -15.59 2.67
C ALA A 63 -19.77 -16.41 1.98
N GLU A 64 -18.85 -15.76 1.28
CA GLU A 64 -17.69 -16.42 0.68
C GLU A 64 -16.74 -17.02 1.73
N VAL A 65 -16.47 -16.30 2.82
CA VAL A 65 -15.66 -16.79 3.95
C VAL A 65 -16.25 -18.06 4.54
N LEU A 66 -17.55 -18.04 4.86
CA LEU A 66 -18.24 -19.19 5.44
C LEU A 66 -18.26 -20.37 4.46
N ALA A 67 -18.50 -20.11 3.17
CA ALA A 67 -18.45 -21.15 2.16
C ALA A 67 -17.04 -21.78 2.03
N VAL A 68 -15.97 -20.97 2.13
CA VAL A 68 -14.58 -21.48 2.12
C VAL A 68 -14.29 -22.30 3.37
N ALA A 69 -14.77 -21.85 4.53
CA ALA A 69 -14.61 -22.54 5.81
C ALA A 69 -15.27 -23.93 5.77
N GLU A 70 -16.51 -24.03 5.31
CA GLU A 70 -17.25 -25.30 5.20
C GLU A 70 -16.63 -26.29 4.21
N ARG A 71 -15.99 -25.80 3.14
CA ARG A 71 -15.31 -26.66 2.16
C ARG A 71 -13.97 -27.20 2.65
N HIS A 72 -13.34 -26.55 3.62
CA HIS A 72 -11.99 -26.89 4.07
C HIS A 72 -11.90 -27.02 5.60
N PRO A 73 -12.74 -27.85 6.24
CA PRO A 73 -12.77 -27.97 7.70
C PRO A 73 -11.43 -28.43 8.26
N GLY A 74 -10.71 -29.32 7.55
CA GLY A 74 -9.38 -29.82 7.96
C GLY A 74 -8.21 -28.84 7.75
N ARG A 75 -8.47 -27.61 7.30
CA ARG A 75 -7.46 -26.53 7.22
C ARG A 75 -7.53 -25.58 8.40
N CYS A 76 -8.63 -25.57 9.13
CA CYS A 76 -8.71 -24.83 10.38
C CYS A 76 -7.68 -25.43 11.35
N PRO A 77 -6.79 -24.61 11.94
CA PRO A 77 -6.00 -25.05 13.08
C PRO A 77 -6.91 -25.41 14.26
N ASP A 78 -6.32 -25.85 15.37
CA ASP A 78 -7.01 -26.19 16.62
C ASP A 78 -8.13 -25.22 17.01
N GLU A 79 -9.10 -25.68 17.81
CA GLU A 79 -10.31 -24.93 18.18
C GLU A 79 -9.99 -23.51 18.71
N GLY A 80 -8.90 -23.36 19.45
CA GLY A 80 -8.46 -22.08 20.01
C GLY A 80 -8.09 -21.02 18.97
N TYR A 81 -7.71 -21.42 17.74
CA TYR A 81 -7.36 -20.50 16.65
C TYR A 81 -8.46 -20.36 15.60
N ARG A 82 -9.61 -21.04 15.76
CA ARG A 82 -10.74 -20.96 14.82
C ARG A 82 -11.18 -19.52 14.57
N ARG A 83 -11.26 -18.71 15.63
CA ARG A 83 -11.61 -17.29 15.54
C ARG A 83 -10.63 -16.53 14.64
N ALA A 84 -9.33 -16.60 14.95
CA ALA A 84 -8.28 -15.98 14.16
C ALA A 84 -8.29 -16.47 12.70
N TRP A 85 -8.51 -17.76 12.48
CA TRP A 85 -8.57 -18.33 11.14
C TRP A 85 -9.72 -17.77 10.30
N LEU A 86 -10.91 -17.60 10.89
CA LEU A 86 -12.05 -16.96 10.22
C LEU A 86 -11.78 -15.49 9.88
N TYR A 87 -11.16 -14.73 10.77
CA TYR A 87 -10.74 -13.35 10.48
C TYR A 87 -9.67 -13.29 9.38
N ALA A 88 -8.74 -14.25 9.34
CA ALA A 88 -7.75 -14.34 8.27
C ALA A 88 -8.41 -14.62 6.90
N LEU A 89 -9.45 -15.47 6.87
CA LEU A 89 -10.24 -15.70 5.66
C LEU A 89 -11.00 -14.44 5.24
N ALA A 90 -11.62 -13.74 6.18
CA ALA A 90 -12.30 -12.48 5.93
C ALA A 90 -11.35 -11.42 5.36
N ARG A 91 -10.16 -11.27 5.96
CA ARG A 91 -9.10 -10.39 5.48
C ARG A 91 -8.69 -10.73 4.05
N TRP A 92 -8.45 -12.01 3.76
CA TRP A 92 -8.13 -12.47 2.42
C TRP A 92 -9.23 -12.12 1.41
N ALA A 93 -10.50 -12.35 1.75
CA ALA A 93 -11.64 -12.06 0.88
C ALA A 93 -11.78 -10.54 0.62
N CYS A 94 -11.68 -9.72 1.66
CA CYS A 94 -11.76 -8.26 1.56
C CYS A 94 -10.59 -7.68 0.74
N VAL A 95 -9.36 -8.07 1.03
CA VAL A 95 -8.17 -7.61 0.29
C VAL A 95 -8.26 -7.99 -1.19
N ARG A 96 -8.67 -9.23 -1.49
CA ARG A 96 -8.87 -9.68 -2.87
C ARG A 96 -9.91 -8.82 -3.59
N ARG A 97 -11.08 -8.60 -2.99
CA ARG A 97 -12.15 -7.75 -3.56
C ARG A 97 -11.68 -6.32 -3.79
N MET A 98 -10.99 -5.70 -2.83
CA MET A 98 -10.42 -4.36 -3.02
C MET A 98 -9.41 -4.32 -4.19
N THR A 99 -8.58 -5.37 -4.36
CA THR A 99 -7.67 -5.44 -5.51
C THR A 99 -8.40 -5.64 -6.85
N GLU A 100 -9.52 -6.36 -6.86
CA GLU A 100 -10.36 -6.54 -8.06
C GLU A 100 -11.11 -5.26 -8.41
N GLN A 101 -11.70 -4.58 -7.43
CA GLN A 101 -12.35 -3.26 -7.61
C GLN A 101 -11.36 -2.23 -8.16
N ARG A 102 -10.12 -2.20 -7.64
CA ARG A 102 -9.05 -1.33 -8.16
C ARG A 102 -8.66 -1.65 -9.61
N ARG A 103 -8.75 -2.91 -10.03
CA ARG A 103 -8.47 -3.33 -11.42
C ARG A 103 -9.65 -3.10 -12.36
N GLY A 104 -10.87 -3.24 -11.88
CA GLY A 104 -12.10 -3.07 -12.65
C GLY A 104 -12.55 -1.62 -12.79
N ARG A 105 -12.10 -0.73 -11.90
CA ARG A 105 -12.26 0.72 -12.08
C ARG A 105 -11.43 1.13 -13.28
N PRO A 106 -12.04 1.65 -14.37
CA PRO A 106 -11.30 2.11 -15.53
C PRO A 106 -10.28 3.14 -15.05
N GLY A 107 -9.01 2.76 -15.05
CA GLY A 107 -7.95 3.72 -14.81
C GLY A 107 -7.96 4.69 -15.98
N ALA A 108 -7.76 5.97 -15.72
CA ALA A 108 -7.44 7.00 -16.72
C ALA A 108 -6.17 6.69 -17.55
N HIS A 109 -5.62 5.47 -17.45
CA HIS A 109 -4.41 4.98 -18.10
C HIS A 109 -4.59 3.64 -18.83
N SER A 110 -5.81 3.14 -19.05
CA SER A 110 -6.06 2.13 -20.09
C SER A 110 -6.46 2.76 -21.41
N ALA A 111 -5.74 3.81 -21.84
CA ALA A 111 -5.65 4.18 -23.25
C ALA A 111 -4.62 3.27 -23.93
N ARG A 112 -4.87 1.95 -23.90
CA ARG A 112 -4.12 1.01 -24.73
C ARG A 112 -4.85 0.95 -26.06
N ARG A 113 -4.32 1.70 -27.03
CA ARG A 113 -4.56 1.61 -28.49
C ARG A 113 -5.54 0.50 -28.88
N THR A 114 -6.80 0.88 -29.08
CA THR A 114 -7.67 0.18 -30.03
C THR A 114 -7.04 0.37 -31.41
N PRO A 115 -6.79 -0.70 -32.19
CA PRO A 115 -6.55 -0.53 -33.61
C PRO A 115 -7.83 0.06 -34.22
N GLU A 116 -7.69 1.16 -34.95
CA GLU A 116 -8.76 1.71 -35.79
C GLU A 116 -9.24 0.62 -36.73
N HIS A 117 -10.44 0.09 -36.49
CA HIS A 117 -11.24 -0.56 -37.51
C HIS A 117 -12.54 0.25 -37.56
N ALA A 118 -12.62 1.12 -38.56
CA ALA A 118 -13.84 1.80 -38.93
C ALA A 118 -14.87 0.76 -39.39
N GLY A 119 -16.10 0.87 -38.90
CA GLY A 119 -17.24 0.14 -39.46
C GLY A 119 -18.39 -0.11 -38.51
N ALA A 120 -19.50 0.57 -38.78
CA ALA A 120 -20.86 0.33 -38.32
C ALA A 120 -21.27 0.83 -36.92
N GLU A 121 -21.86 2.01 -36.95
CA GLU A 121 -22.89 2.50 -36.03
C GLU A 121 -23.83 1.36 -35.59
N ARG A 122 -23.73 1.00 -34.32
CA ARG A 122 -24.85 0.42 -33.57
C ARG A 122 -24.82 1.03 -32.20
N ALA A 123 -25.80 1.90 -31.97
CA ALA A 123 -26.07 2.52 -30.68
C ALA A 123 -26.01 1.43 -29.58
N PRO A 124 -25.21 1.60 -28.52
CA PRO A 124 -25.31 0.73 -27.38
C PRO A 124 -26.66 1.01 -26.72
N GLY A 125 -27.60 0.11 -26.97
CA GLY A 125 -28.85 0.07 -26.23
C GLY A 125 -28.54 0.17 -24.76
N ALA A 126 -29.18 1.13 -24.10
CA ALA A 126 -29.13 1.33 -22.67
C ALA A 126 -29.59 0.05 -21.98
N HIS A 127 -28.66 -0.87 -21.74
CA HIS A 127 -28.71 -1.74 -20.58
C HIS A 127 -28.53 -0.82 -19.37
N ARG A 128 -29.62 -0.10 -19.03
CA ARG A 128 -29.92 0.21 -17.65
C ARG A 128 -29.87 -1.13 -16.94
N SER A 129 -28.72 -1.41 -16.33
CA SER A 129 -28.69 -2.31 -15.18
C SER A 129 -29.86 -1.87 -14.32
N GLN A 130 -30.77 -2.81 -14.06
CA GLN A 130 -31.85 -2.63 -13.11
C GLN A 130 -31.19 -2.34 -11.76
N GLY A 131 -30.86 -1.07 -11.54
CA GLY A 131 -30.51 -0.55 -10.24
C GLY A 131 -31.75 -0.74 -9.40
N SER A 132 -31.70 -1.77 -8.56
CA SER A 132 -32.58 -1.94 -7.42
C SER A 132 -32.89 -0.57 -6.83
N HIS A 133 -34.11 -0.07 -7.02
CA HIS A 133 -34.65 1.05 -6.26
C HIS A 133 -34.74 0.58 -4.81
N ARG A 134 -33.62 0.59 -4.09
CA ARG A 134 -33.62 0.41 -2.64
C ARG A 134 -34.33 1.61 -2.04
N SER A 135 -35.21 1.35 -1.08
CA SER A 135 -35.88 2.41 -0.34
C SER A 135 -34.83 3.38 0.23
N PRO A 136 -35.03 4.72 0.11
CA PRO A 136 -34.19 5.72 0.76
C PRO A 136 -33.90 5.43 2.25
N ASP A 137 -34.84 4.80 2.94
CA ASP A 137 -34.72 4.42 4.36
C ASP A 137 -33.59 3.39 4.60
N VAL A 138 -33.38 2.46 3.66
CA VAL A 138 -32.31 1.46 3.75
C VAL A 138 -30.94 2.12 3.62
N TYR A 139 -30.79 3.09 2.72
CA TYR A 139 -29.54 3.83 2.58
C TYR A 139 -29.23 4.69 3.80
N ALA A 140 -30.25 5.35 4.38
CA ALA A 140 -30.08 6.15 5.59
C ALA A 140 -29.65 5.28 6.79
N TYR A 141 -30.27 4.11 6.94
CA TYR A 141 -29.89 3.11 7.93
C TYR A 141 -28.43 2.65 7.74
N GLN A 142 -28.05 2.26 6.51
CA GLN A 142 -26.70 1.80 6.20
C GLN A 142 -25.63 2.87 6.48
N ARG A 143 -25.91 4.14 6.13
CA ARG A 143 -25.01 5.26 6.44
C ARG A 143 -24.82 5.43 7.95
N THR A 144 -25.88 5.26 8.72
CA THR A 144 -25.83 5.34 10.19
C THR A 144 -24.99 4.21 10.78
N GLU A 145 -25.12 3.00 10.26
CA GLU A 145 -24.26 1.87 10.69
C GLU A 145 -22.80 2.09 10.34
N LEU A 146 -22.48 2.59 9.13
CA LEU A 146 -21.10 2.94 8.76
C LEU A 146 -20.53 4.03 9.67
N ALA A 147 -21.35 5.02 10.06
CA ALA A 147 -20.92 6.07 10.99
C ALA A 147 -20.57 5.50 12.39
N ARG A 148 -21.23 4.44 12.85
CA ARG A 148 -20.89 3.75 14.12
C ARG A 148 -19.55 3.00 14.06
N LEU A 149 -19.05 2.73 12.86
CA LEU A 149 -17.73 2.12 12.66
C LEU A 149 -16.60 3.16 12.58
N ALA A 150 -16.94 4.44 12.39
CA ALA A 150 -15.95 5.50 12.36
C ALA A 150 -15.24 5.60 13.71
N TRP A 151 -13.91 5.73 13.65
CA TRP A 151 -13.06 5.93 14.82
C TRP A 151 -12.19 7.18 14.61
N PRO A 152 -12.67 8.38 14.98
CA PRO A 152 -12.00 9.63 14.68
C PRO A 152 -10.66 9.78 15.41
N GLU A 153 -10.50 9.23 16.60
CA GLU A 153 -9.23 9.27 17.36
C GLU A 153 -8.14 8.41 16.71
N ALA A 154 -8.51 7.44 15.89
CA ALA A 154 -7.59 6.72 15.01
C ALA A 154 -7.29 7.48 13.72
N ALA A 155 -7.68 8.75 13.58
CA ALA A 155 -7.27 9.57 12.44
C ALA A 155 -5.74 9.61 12.33
N GLY A 156 -5.22 9.45 11.11
CA GLY A 156 -3.79 9.44 10.79
C GLY A 156 -3.00 8.19 11.19
N THR A 157 -3.63 7.13 11.70
CA THR A 157 -3.00 5.81 11.67
C THR A 157 -2.82 5.36 10.23
N THR A 158 -1.76 4.62 9.93
CA THR A 158 -1.60 3.97 8.62
C THR A 158 -2.74 2.95 8.39
N PRO A 159 -3.02 2.54 7.14
CA PRO A 159 -4.00 1.49 6.88
C PRO A 159 -3.72 0.19 7.65
N GLU A 160 -2.45 -0.19 7.79
CA GLU A 160 -2.03 -1.40 8.53
C GLU A 160 -2.24 -1.24 10.03
N GLN A 161 -1.92 -0.06 10.59
CA GLN A 161 -2.19 0.26 11.99
C GLN A 161 -3.70 0.30 12.28
N ARG A 162 -4.50 0.85 11.36
CA ARG A 162 -5.97 0.90 11.48
C ARG A 162 -6.56 -0.50 11.48
N GLU A 163 -6.10 -1.38 10.59
CA GLU A 163 -6.53 -2.79 10.56
C GLU A 163 -6.15 -3.50 11.87
N ALA A 164 -4.93 -3.29 12.38
CA ALA A 164 -4.50 -3.88 13.64
C ALA A 164 -5.35 -3.41 14.84
N LEU A 165 -5.68 -2.12 14.89
CA LEU A 165 -6.55 -1.54 15.92
C LEU A 165 -7.99 -2.06 15.82
N GLU A 166 -8.55 -2.17 14.63
CA GLU A 166 -9.88 -2.74 14.42
C GLU A 166 -9.96 -4.18 14.96
N LEU A 167 -8.99 -5.03 14.59
CA LEU A 167 -8.91 -6.41 15.05
C LEU A 167 -8.68 -6.53 16.56
N ALA A 168 -7.77 -5.74 17.12
CA ALA A 168 -7.42 -5.84 18.54
C ALA A 168 -8.50 -5.22 19.46
N VAL A 169 -9.07 -4.08 19.08
CA VAL A 169 -9.95 -3.30 19.96
C VAL A 169 -11.41 -3.65 19.74
N ARG A 170 -11.93 -3.53 18.50
CA ARG A 170 -13.34 -3.81 18.20
C ARG A 170 -13.62 -5.32 18.22
N HIS A 171 -12.73 -6.12 17.65
CA HIS A 171 -12.92 -7.58 17.58
C HIS A 171 -12.29 -8.36 18.74
N ARG A 172 -11.51 -7.70 19.61
CA ARG A 172 -10.89 -8.29 20.81
C ARG A 172 -10.01 -9.51 20.50
N LEU A 173 -9.23 -9.44 19.42
CA LEU A 173 -8.20 -10.43 19.12
C LEU A 173 -6.94 -10.13 19.94
N GLY A 174 -6.45 -11.15 20.64
CA GLY A 174 -5.18 -11.05 21.34
C GLY A 174 -4.00 -10.96 20.37
N VAL A 175 -2.83 -10.51 20.84
CA VAL A 175 -1.62 -10.39 20.02
C VAL A 175 -1.27 -11.67 19.22
N PRO A 176 -1.38 -12.89 19.78
CA PRO A 176 -1.11 -14.12 19.01
C PRO A 176 -2.09 -14.35 17.85
N GLU A 177 -3.38 -14.06 18.07
CA GLU A 177 -4.41 -14.17 17.03
C GLU A 177 -4.24 -13.09 15.97
N LEU A 178 -3.96 -11.85 16.38
CA LEU A 178 -3.65 -10.74 15.48
C LEU A 178 -2.47 -11.08 14.57
N ALA A 179 -1.39 -11.60 15.14
CA ALA A 179 -0.21 -12.04 14.38
C ALA A 179 -0.57 -13.12 13.33
N ALA A 180 -1.40 -14.10 13.73
CA ALA A 180 -1.86 -15.14 12.83
C ALA A 180 -2.75 -14.59 11.69
N VAL A 181 -3.62 -13.62 11.96
CA VAL A 181 -4.47 -12.95 10.95
C VAL A 181 -3.64 -12.12 9.97
N LEU A 182 -2.66 -11.37 10.47
CA LEU A 182 -1.79 -10.53 9.64
C LEU A 182 -0.71 -11.35 8.91
N GLY A 183 -0.48 -12.60 9.31
CA GLY A 183 0.58 -13.44 8.76
C GLY A 183 1.99 -12.96 9.14
N THR A 184 2.13 -12.31 10.30
CA THR A 184 3.38 -11.72 10.79
C THR A 184 3.84 -12.39 12.08
N PRO A 185 5.13 -12.25 12.47
CA PRO A 185 5.59 -12.72 13.78
C PRO A 185 4.87 -11.98 14.93
N PRO A 186 4.62 -12.64 16.09
CA PRO A 186 3.97 -12.01 17.23
C PRO A 186 4.67 -10.75 17.77
N ALA A 187 6.00 -10.69 17.66
CA ALA A 187 6.77 -9.49 18.02
C ALA A 187 6.40 -8.30 17.13
N THR A 188 6.38 -8.50 15.81
CA THR A 188 5.99 -7.48 14.83
C THR A 188 4.54 -7.04 15.00
N ALA A 189 3.62 -7.97 15.29
CA ALA A 189 2.22 -7.62 15.56
C ALA A 189 2.09 -6.76 16.84
N ARG A 190 2.86 -7.07 17.89
CA ARG A 190 2.90 -6.29 19.12
C ARG A 190 3.45 -4.89 18.88
N GLU A 191 4.56 -4.77 18.15
CA GLU A 191 5.16 -3.48 17.77
C GLU A 191 4.19 -2.64 16.92
N LEU A 192 3.53 -3.25 15.94
CA LEU A 192 2.52 -2.57 15.11
C LEU A 192 1.37 -2.04 15.97
N LEU A 193 0.85 -2.87 16.88
CA LEU A 193 -0.26 -2.48 17.76
C LEU A 193 0.18 -1.40 18.76
N ALA A 194 1.38 -1.50 19.33
CA ALA A 194 1.93 -0.48 20.23
C ALA A 194 2.17 0.85 19.49
N GLY A 195 2.70 0.82 18.27
CA GLY A 195 2.85 2.02 17.44
C GLY A 195 1.50 2.64 17.11
N ALA A 196 0.53 1.82 16.67
CA ALA A 196 -0.83 2.27 16.43
C ALA A 196 -1.48 2.85 17.71
N ALA A 197 -1.14 2.28 18.86
CA ALA A 197 -1.63 2.73 20.14
C ALA A 197 -1.13 4.14 20.48
N CYS A 198 0.18 4.36 20.36
CA CYS A 198 0.79 5.67 20.54
C CYS A 198 0.19 6.73 19.59
N GLU A 199 -0.13 6.37 18.34
CA GLU A 199 -0.77 7.29 17.39
C GLU A 199 -2.17 7.74 17.85
N VAL A 200 -2.96 6.81 18.36
CA VAL A 200 -4.30 7.09 18.89
C VAL A 200 -4.21 7.93 20.17
N GLU A 201 -3.30 7.61 21.08
CA GLU A 201 -3.00 8.40 22.28
C GLU A 201 -2.61 9.84 21.94
N ARG A 202 -1.69 10.02 20.99
CA ARG A 202 -1.25 11.35 20.56
C ARG A 202 -2.39 12.18 19.98
N THR A 203 -3.27 11.53 19.21
CA THR A 203 -4.46 12.19 18.63
C THR A 203 -5.45 12.59 19.72
N ARG A 204 -5.73 11.69 20.67
CA ARG A 204 -6.60 11.99 21.81
C ARG A 204 -6.07 13.13 22.66
N ALA A 205 -4.77 13.13 22.96
CA ALA A 205 -4.14 14.20 23.73
C ALA A 205 -4.22 15.55 23.00
N ALA A 206 -4.04 15.55 21.67
CA ALA A 206 -4.22 16.75 20.86
C ALA A 206 -5.68 17.25 20.85
N LEU A 207 -6.66 16.35 20.74
CA LEU A 207 -8.08 16.71 20.80
C LEU A 207 -8.49 17.22 22.20
N ALA A 208 -8.01 16.59 23.27
CA ALA A 208 -8.29 17.08 24.62
C ALA A 208 -7.67 18.48 24.87
N ALA A 209 -6.51 18.77 24.28
CA ALA A 209 -5.92 20.10 24.31
C ALA A 209 -6.77 21.13 23.54
N VAL A 210 -7.41 20.73 22.44
CA VAL A 210 -8.38 21.55 21.70
C VAL A 210 -9.61 21.84 22.57
N GLU A 211 -10.19 20.80 23.18
CA GLU A 211 -11.38 20.90 24.04
C GLU A 211 -11.16 21.79 25.27
N THR A 212 -9.94 21.77 25.83
CA THR A 212 -9.56 22.66 26.94
C THR A 212 -9.61 24.15 26.54
N GLY A 213 -9.46 24.45 25.25
CA GLY A 213 -9.49 25.82 24.71
C GLY A 213 -8.30 26.70 25.10
N GLY A 214 -8.41 28.01 24.81
CA GLY A 214 -7.44 29.02 25.25
C GLY A 214 -6.19 29.20 24.37
N CYS A 215 -6.08 28.48 23.25
CA CYS A 215 -5.09 28.72 22.22
C CYS A 215 -5.74 29.34 20.96
N PRO A 216 -5.43 30.60 20.60
CA PRO A 216 -6.04 31.25 19.45
C PRO A 216 -5.67 30.58 18.12
N SER A 217 -4.47 29.99 18.03
CA SER A 217 -4.04 29.26 16.83
C SER A 217 -4.83 27.98 16.60
N VAL A 218 -5.18 27.26 17.68
CA VAL A 218 -6.03 26.05 17.59
C VAL A 218 -7.47 26.42 17.29
N SER A 219 -7.97 27.49 17.90
CA SER A 219 -9.35 27.96 17.67
C SER A 219 -9.59 28.27 16.18
N ARG A 220 -8.61 28.89 15.49
CA ARG A 220 -8.65 29.11 14.03
C ARG A 220 -8.61 27.83 13.19
N LEU A 221 -8.01 26.75 13.69
CA LEU A 221 -7.96 25.45 13.00
C LEU A 221 -9.26 24.65 13.18
N THR A 222 -10.08 25.01 14.16
CA THR A 222 -11.30 24.26 14.54
C THR A 222 -12.60 25.04 14.33
N ASP A 223 -12.54 26.35 14.13
CA ASP A 223 -13.69 27.23 13.84
C ASP A 223 -14.38 26.92 12.49
N GLU A 224 -13.72 26.18 11.59
CA GLU A 224 -14.36 25.59 10.41
C GLU A 224 -15.19 24.34 10.79
N GLY A 225 -16.19 24.57 11.64
CA GLY A 225 -17.01 23.55 12.28
C GLY A 225 -17.37 22.36 11.38
N GLN A 226 -17.20 21.16 11.94
CA GLN A 226 -17.60 19.85 11.39
C GLN A 226 -16.77 19.26 10.24
N LEU A 227 -15.51 19.67 10.07
CA LEU A 227 -14.61 18.87 9.24
C LEU A 227 -14.18 17.62 10.01
N LEU A 228 -14.58 16.44 9.49
CA LEU A 228 -14.03 15.13 9.89
C LEU A 228 -12.52 15.27 10.10
N LEU A 229 -11.99 14.78 11.22
CA LEU A 229 -10.58 14.88 11.55
C LEU A 229 -9.73 14.20 10.47
N SER A 230 -9.34 14.98 9.45
CA SER A 230 -8.57 14.49 8.32
C SER A 230 -7.15 14.18 8.78
N THR A 231 -6.46 13.29 8.06
CA THR A 231 -5.05 12.97 8.36
C THR A 231 -4.16 14.23 8.36
N ALA A 232 -4.43 15.19 7.46
CA ALA A 232 -3.70 16.44 7.40
C ALA A 232 -4.00 17.35 8.61
N LEU A 233 -5.29 17.56 8.93
CA LEU A 233 -5.68 18.35 10.11
C LEU A 233 -5.11 17.75 11.40
N ARG A 234 -5.15 16.42 11.53
CA ARG A 234 -4.57 15.71 12.66
C ARG A 234 -3.06 15.92 12.77
N ALA A 235 -2.32 15.84 11.66
CA ALA A 235 -0.87 16.09 11.67
C ALA A 235 -0.55 17.51 12.11
N GLU A 236 -1.31 18.50 11.62
CA GLU A 236 -1.16 19.90 11.98
C GLU A 236 -1.49 20.18 13.45
N LEU A 237 -2.56 19.57 13.98
CA LEU A 237 -2.94 19.67 15.40
C LEU A 237 -1.88 19.06 16.31
N VAL A 238 -1.40 17.86 15.99
CA VAL A 238 -0.34 17.19 16.76
C VAL A 238 0.94 18.05 16.76
N ARG A 239 1.38 18.51 15.58
CA ARG A 239 2.54 19.39 15.43
C ARG A 239 2.36 20.69 16.23
N HIS A 240 1.14 21.23 16.30
CA HIS A 240 0.86 22.40 17.12
C HIS A 240 0.98 22.09 18.62
N VAL A 241 0.39 20.99 19.10
CA VAL A 241 0.47 20.57 20.51
C VAL A 241 1.93 20.36 20.92
N ASP A 242 2.74 19.77 20.06
CA ASP A 242 4.17 19.57 20.31
C ASP A 242 4.91 20.92 20.44
N ASN A 243 4.58 21.92 19.63
CA ASN A 243 5.30 23.20 19.62
C ASN A 243 4.74 24.27 20.58
N CYS A 244 3.47 24.15 20.99
CA CYS A 244 2.81 25.14 21.85
C CYS A 244 2.84 24.70 23.32
N PRO A 245 3.53 25.41 24.23
CA PRO A 245 3.65 25.00 25.63
C PRO A 245 2.33 25.00 26.40
N ARG A 246 1.32 25.79 25.97
CA ARG A 246 -0.02 25.78 26.57
C ARG A 246 -0.78 24.51 26.21
N CYS A 247 -0.83 24.19 24.91
CA CYS A 247 -1.49 22.99 24.40
C CYS A 247 -0.77 21.72 24.89
N ARG A 248 0.57 21.72 24.95
CA ARG A 248 1.35 20.61 25.51
C ARG A 248 0.96 20.30 26.95
N ARG A 249 0.92 21.31 27.82
CA ARG A 249 0.49 21.16 29.22
C ARG A 249 -0.97 20.72 29.37
N ALA A 250 -1.85 21.08 28.44
CA ALA A 250 -3.23 20.61 28.42
C ALA A 250 -3.30 19.13 28.02
N ALA A 251 -2.57 18.74 26.96
CA ALA A 251 -2.44 17.38 26.49
C ALA A 251 -1.83 16.44 27.54
N GLU A 252 -0.77 16.86 28.25
CA GLU A 252 -0.13 16.08 29.31
C GLU A 252 -1.09 15.77 30.46
N ARG A 253 -1.89 16.76 30.89
CA ARG A 253 -2.92 16.58 31.94
C ARG A 253 -4.04 15.64 31.51
N ALA A 254 -4.46 15.73 30.24
CA ALA A 254 -5.49 14.85 29.70
C ALA A 254 -5.00 13.41 29.49
N GLY A 255 -3.75 13.24 29.02
CA GLY A 255 -3.15 11.93 28.78
C GLY A 255 -2.95 11.10 30.04
N ALA A 256 -2.71 11.74 31.19
CA ALA A 256 -2.55 11.05 32.47
C ALA A 256 -3.85 10.45 33.03
N ALA A 257 -5.02 10.93 32.57
CA ALA A 257 -6.32 10.55 33.12
C ALA A 257 -7.17 9.65 32.20
N ALA A 258 -6.79 9.49 30.94
CA ALA A 258 -7.63 8.83 29.94
C ALA A 258 -7.33 7.32 29.83
N PRO A 259 -8.36 6.44 29.97
CA PRO A 259 -8.20 5.01 29.71
C PRO A 259 -7.82 4.74 28.25
N TRP A 260 -7.07 3.65 28.04
CA TRP A 260 -6.79 3.12 26.71
C TRP A 260 -8.11 2.67 26.02
N PRO A 261 -8.32 2.93 24.73
CA PRO A 261 -9.50 2.43 24.01
C PRO A 261 -9.69 0.92 24.14
N GLY A 262 -10.89 0.51 24.56
CA GLY A 262 -11.20 -0.91 24.79
C GLY A 262 -10.61 -1.49 26.08
N SER A 263 -9.93 -0.69 26.91
CA SER A 263 -9.53 -1.07 28.28
C SER A 263 -10.54 -0.66 29.35
N CYS A 264 -11.49 0.22 29.00
CA CYS A 264 -12.64 0.51 29.83
C CYS A 264 -13.60 -0.71 29.87
N GLY A 265 -14.45 -0.79 30.89
CA GLY A 265 -15.30 -1.97 31.17
C GLY A 265 -16.14 -2.45 29.99
N ILE A 266 -16.76 -3.62 30.12
CA ILE A 266 -17.40 -4.38 29.01
C ILE A 266 -18.40 -3.54 28.18
N ASP A 267 -19.01 -2.51 28.78
CA ASP A 267 -19.92 -1.55 28.14
C ASP A 267 -19.24 -0.45 27.28
N ALA A 268 -17.91 -0.36 27.32
CA ALA A 268 -17.09 0.61 26.56
C ALA A 268 -16.37 -0.01 25.36
N ALA A 269 -16.62 -1.28 25.04
CA ALA A 269 -16.09 -1.90 23.83
C ALA A 269 -16.75 -1.27 22.59
N LEU A 270 -15.96 -1.02 21.53
CA LEU A 270 -16.50 -0.48 20.27
C LEU A 270 -17.62 -1.38 19.73
N PRO A 271 -18.77 -0.82 19.29
CA PRO A 271 -19.94 -1.60 18.96
C PRO A 271 -19.73 -2.52 17.76
N LEU A 272 -20.31 -3.72 17.81
CA LEU A 272 -20.43 -4.60 16.64
C LEU A 272 -21.76 -4.35 15.94
N VAL A 273 -21.74 -4.42 14.61
CA VAL A 273 -22.93 -4.38 13.77
C VAL A 273 -23.49 -5.79 13.63
N GLN A 274 -24.80 -5.93 13.79
CA GLN A 274 -25.48 -7.21 13.66
C GLN A 274 -25.41 -7.71 12.21
N ALA A 275 -25.02 -8.98 12.03
CA ALA A 275 -24.94 -9.57 10.70
C ALA A 275 -26.35 -9.81 10.14
N PRO A 276 -26.60 -9.48 8.86
CA PRO A 276 -27.86 -9.79 8.19
C PRO A 276 -27.92 -11.29 7.86
N ARG A 277 -28.15 -12.13 8.87
CA ARG A 277 -28.07 -13.61 8.82
C ARG A 277 -28.80 -14.21 7.62
N ALA A 278 -30.05 -13.80 7.38
CA ALA A 278 -30.84 -14.28 6.24
C ALA A 278 -30.18 -13.96 4.89
N ALA A 279 -29.65 -12.75 4.71
CA ALA A 279 -28.98 -12.33 3.49
C ALA A 279 -27.63 -13.06 3.30
N VAL A 280 -26.89 -13.29 4.39
CA VAL A 280 -25.65 -14.06 4.39
C VAL A 280 -25.93 -15.51 3.97
N HIS A 281 -26.92 -16.17 4.55
CA HIS A 281 -27.30 -17.53 4.16
C HIS A 281 -27.76 -17.62 2.70
N ALA A 282 -28.57 -16.68 2.23
CA ALA A 282 -28.99 -16.62 0.83
C ALA A 282 -27.78 -16.42 -0.10
N ALA A 283 -26.83 -15.55 0.27
CA ALA A 283 -25.58 -15.36 -0.48
C ALA A 283 -24.73 -16.63 -0.50
N MET A 284 -24.61 -17.35 0.62
CA MET A 284 -23.88 -18.62 0.68
C MET A 284 -24.46 -19.65 -0.30
N GLN A 285 -25.78 -19.80 -0.34
CA GLN A 285 -26.46 -20.72 -1.27
C GLN A 285 -26.18 -20.36 -2.74
N ARG A 286 -26.14 -19.06 -3.08
CA ARG A 286 -25.76 -18.58 -4.42
C ARG A 286 -24.32 -18.95 -4.78
N THR A 287 -23.37 -18.81 -3.85
CA THR A 287 -21.96 -19.19 -4.10
C THR A 287 -21.77 -20.69 -4.33
N GLY A 288 -22.68 -21.54 -3.84
CA GLY A 288 -22.65 -22.98 -4.07
C GLY A 288 -23.15 -23.42 -5.45
N ARG A 289 -24.06 -22.66 -6.08
CA ARG A 289 -24.83 -23.13 -7.25
C ARG A 289 -24.32 -22.69 -8.63
N GLY A 290 -23.51 -21.62 -8.75
CA GLY A 290 -23.20 -21.07 -10.09
C GLY A 290 -21.80 -20.51 -10.32
N ARG A 291 -21.01 -20.22 -9.28
CA ARG A 291 -19.65 -19.68 -9.44
C ARG A 291 -18.76 -20.31 -8.39
N ARG A 292 -17.76 -21.11 -8.81
CA ARG A 292 -16.75 -21.63 -7.88
C ARG A 292 -16.10 -20.42 -7.19
N PRO A 293 -16.27 -20.24 -5.88
CA PRO A 293 -15.67 -19.12 -5.18
C PRO A 293 -14.15 -19.25 -5.27
N ALA A 294 -13.47 -18.11 -5.31
CA ALA A 294 -12.02 -18.10 -5.27
C ALA A 294 -11.58 -18.82 -3.98
N VAL A 295 -10.62 -19.73 -4.09
CA VAL A 295 -10.09 -20.46 -2.94
C VAL A 295 -8.73 -19.88 -2.58
N PRO A 296 -8.50 -19.48 -1.31
CA PRO A 296 -7.17 -19.07 -0.88
C PRO A 296 -6.20 -20.25 -0.94
N ARG A 297 -4.94 -19.97 -1.26
CA ARG A 297 -3.86 -20.90 -0.90
C ARG A 297 -3.60 -20.79 0.59
N PHE A 298 -3.46 -21.93 1.24
CA PHE A 298 -3.13 -22.01 2.66
C PHE A 298 -1.62 -22.19 2.83
N ASN A 299 -1.06 -21.60 3.89
CA ASN A 299 0.31 -21.84 4.30
C ASN A 299 0.40 -23.19 5.07
N ARG A 300 1.60 -23.51 5.57
CA ARG A 300 1.82 -24.75 6.34
C ARG A 300 1.00 -24.81 7.64
N THR A 301 0.62 -23.67 8.19
CA THR A 301 -0.20 -23.59 9.41
C THR A 301 -1.70 -23.56 9.13
N GLY A 302 -2.12 -23.74 7.87
CA GLY A 302 -3.54 -23.78 7.51
C GLY A 302 -4.19 -22.40 7.32
N PHE A 303 -3.44 -21.30 7.46
CA PHE A 303 -3.94 -19.93 7.27
C PHE A 303 -3.87 -19.48 5.80
N PRO A 304 -4.83 -18.67 5.33
CA PRO A 304 -4.83 -18.15 3.97
C PRO A 304 -3.64 -17.21 3.74
N THR A 305 -2.97 -17.36 2.60
CA THR A 305 -1.87 -16.46 2.21
C THR A 305 -2.40 -15.19 1.56
N ASP A 306 -1.86 -14.04 1.97
CA ASP A 306 -2.24 -12.71 1.46
C ASP A 306 -2.13 -12.64 -0.08
N PRO A 307 -3.15 -12.12 -0.78
CA PRO A 307 -3.08 -11.88 -2.23
C PRO A 307 -1.93 -10.95 -2.65
N ARG A 308 -1.59 -9.95 -1.84
CA ARG A 308 -0.52 -8.97 -2.09
C ARG A 308 0.85 -9.64 -2.13
N ASP A 309 1.08 -10.63 -1.28
CA ASP A 309 2.33 -11.40 -1.28
C ASP A 309 2.53 -12.17 -2.58
N ARG A 310 1.45 -12.56 -3.26
CA ARG A 310 1.55 -13.22 -4.58
C ARG A 310 1.97 -12.24 -5.66
N ALA A 311 1.43 -11.03 -5.65
CA ALA A 311 1.86 -9.98 -6.57
C ALA A 311 3.34 -9.65 -6.34
N ALA A 312 3.72 -9.36 -5.09
CA ALA A 312 5.09 -9.08 -4.71
C ALA A 312 6.07 -10.22 -5.06
N ARG A 313 5.70 -11.49 -4.84
CA ARG A 313 6.53 -12.63 -5.25
C ARG A 313 6.67 -12.74 -6.78
N ARG A 314 5.60 -12.53 -7.54
CA ARG A 314 5.66 -12.53 -9.01
C ARG A 314 6.52 -11.39 -9.53
N ASP A 315 6.41 -10.22 -8.94
CA ASP A 315 7.20 -9.05 -9.32
C ASP A 315 8.68 -9.26 -8.96
N ARG A 316 8.99 -9.89 -7.82
CA ARG A 316 10.36 -10.32 -7.49
C ARG A 316 10.90 -11.36 -8.47
N LEU A 317 10.09 -12.33 -8.89
CA LEU A 317 10.50 -13.33 -9.89
C LEU A 317 10.73 -12.70 -11.26
N ARG A 318 9.88 -11.74 -11.67
CA ARG A 318 10.06 -10.97 -12.91
C ARG A 318 11.29 -10.08 -12.84
N ALA A 319 11.52 -9.38 -11.72
CA ALA A 319 12.71 -8.58 -11.49
C ALA A 319 13.96 -9.46 -11.56
N ARG A 320 13.95 -10.65 -10.91
CA ARG A 320 15.05 -11.63 -11.00
C ARG A 320 15.28 -12.09 -12.44
N ALA A 321 14.23 -12.45 -13.18
CA ALA A 321 14.33 -12.83 -14.58
C ALA A 321 14.93 -11.72 -15.44
N VAL A 322 14.47 -10.47 -15.27
CA VAL A 322 14.99 -9.28 -15.98
C VAL A 322 16.45 -9.04 -15.62
N THR A 323 16.82 -9.10 -14.33
CA THR A 323 18.23 -8.94 -13.92
C THR A 323 19.11 -10.05 -14.48
N THR A 324 18.65 -11.30 -14.50
CA THR A 324 19.42 -12.41 -15.07
C THR A 324 19.56 -12.30 -16.58
N THR A 325 18.52 -11.85 -17.30
CA THR A 325 18.62 -11.62 -18.75
C THR A 325 19.56 -10.46 -19.07
N VAL A 326 19.50 -9.35 -18.31
CA VAL A 326 20.40 -8.20 -18.51
C VAL A 326 21.85 -8.61 -18.24
N VAL A 327 22.14 -9.28 -17.13
CA VAL A 327 23.49 -9.78 -16.82
C VAL A 327 23.96 -10.78 -17.88
N ALA A 328 23.12 -11.71 -18.31
CA ALA A 328 23.46 -12.65 -19.36
C ALA A 328 23.77 -11.94 -20.68
N THR A 329 23.01 -10.92 -21.08
CA THR A 329 23.29 -10.14 -22.30
C THR A 329 24.57 -9.31 -22.18
N VAL A 330 24.83 -8.70 -21.01
CA VAL A 330 26.04 -7.90 -20.76
C VAL A 330 27.30 -8.77 -20.70
N VAL A 331 27.20 -10.04 -20.32
CA VAL A 331 28.34 -10.98 -20.31
C VAL A 331 28.51 -11.69 -21.66
N ALA A 332 27.40 -12.12 -22.27
CA ALA A 332 27.46 -12.85 -23.54
C ALA A 332 27.86 -11.96 -24.71
N ALA A 333 27.42 -10.70 -24.78
CA ALA A 333 27.76 -9.83 -25.90
C ALA A 333 29.28 -9.54 -26.00
N PRO A 334 30.00 -9.19 -24.92
CA PRO A 334 31.46 -9.03 -24.95
C PRO A 334 32.19 -10.35 -25.21
N LEU A 335 31.74 -11.47 -24.65
CA LEU A 335 32.36 -12.78 -24.90
C LEU A 335 32.19 -13.24 -26.35
N LEU A 336 31.01 -13.01 -26.95
CA LEU A 336 30.77 -13.31 -28.37
C LEU A 336 31.56 -12.37 -29.28
N ALA A 337 31.67 -11.08 -28.93
CA ALA A 337 32.51 -10.14 -29.66
C ALA A 337 34.00 -10.53 -29.59
N LEU A 338 34.49 -10.92 -28.40
CA LEU A 338 35.86 -11.37 -28.19
C LEU A 338 36.14 -12.68 -28.93
N TRP A 339 35.19 -13.62 -28.91
CA TRP A 339 35.30 -14.89 -29.61
C TRP A 339 35.27 -14.71 -31.13
N ALA A 340 34.45 -13.80 -31.66
CA ALA A 340 34.44 -13.44 -33.07
C ALA A 340 35.76 -12.78 -33.48
N ALA A 341 36.34 -11.93 -32.63
CA ALA A 341 37.66 -11.33 -32.86
C ALA A 341 38.80 -12.36 -32.82
N TYR A 342 38.72 -13.36 -31.92
CA TYR A 342 39.74 -14.41 -31.79
C TYR A 342 39.70 -15.43 -32.94
N ARG A 343 38.54 -15.59 -33.59
CA ARG A 343 38.32 -16.59 -34.64
C ARG A 343 38.71 -16.15 -36.04
N GLY A 344 39.33 -14.99 -36.24
CA GLY A 344 39.97 -14.59 -37.50
C GLY A 344 39.17 -14.99 -38.75
N ALA A 345 38.31 -14.10 -39.23
CA ALA A 345 37.68 -14.28 -40.53
C ALA A 345 38.74 -14.70 -41.58
N PRO A 346 38.49 -15.73 -42.41
CA PRO A 346 39.37 -16.00 -43.54
C PRO A 346 39.30 -14.80 -44.50
N ASP A 347 40.48 -14.36 -44.95
CA ASP A 347 40.66 -13.36 -45.99
C ASP A 347 39.90 -13.77 -47.26
N THR A 348 38.74 -13.15 -47.50
CA THR A 348 38.17 -13.08 -48.85
C THR A 348 38.64 -11.78 -49.47
N GLY A 349 39.55 -11.92 -50.43
CA GLY A 349 40.25 -10.83 -51.09
C GLY A 349 39.35 -9.77 -51.72
N GLU A 350 39.92 -8.58 -51.75
CA GLU A 350 39.57 -7.40 -52.55
C GLU A 350 39.35 -7.75 -54.03
N PRO A 351 38.53 -6.96 -54.75
CA PRO A 351 39.12 -5.77 -55.37
C PRO A 351 38.29 -4.47 -55.26
N ALA A 352 39.04 -3.40 -54.97
CA ALA A 352 38.99 -2.05 -55.55
C ALA A 352 37.63 -1.37 -55.85
N GLY A 353 37.41 -0.23 -55.19
CA GLY A 353 36.39 0.73 -55.62
C GLY A 353 36.14 1.90 -54.64
N ALA A 354 37.13 2.79 -54.53
CA ALA A 354 37.03 4.23 -54.31
C ALA A 354 36.12 4.82 -53.18
N GLU A 355 36.83 5.57 -52.31
CA GLU A 355 36.61 6.96 -51.88
C GLU A 355 35.68 7.36 -50.70
N SER A 356 36.26 8.27 -49.87
CA SER A 356 35.71 9.08 -48.77
C SER A 356 35.56 8.35 -47.42
N GLY A 357 36.44 8.48 -46.41
CA GLY A 357 37.24 9.60 -45.96
C GLY A 357 36.52 10.32 -44.81
N ILE A 358 36.95 10.11 -43.56
CA ILE A 358 37.02 11.11 -42.47
C ILE A 358 37.90 10.55 -41.35
N SER A 359 38.91 11.35 -41.04
CA SER A 359 39.98 11.23 -40.06
C SER A 359 39.52 11.62 -38.66
N ALA A 360 40.09 11.00 -37.61
CA ALA A 360 40.40 11.67 -36.34
C ALA A 360 41.34 10.80 -35.47
N SER A 361 42.62 11.14 -35.61
CA SER A 361 43.78 11.09 -34.72
C SER A 361 43.76 10.32 -33.39
N ASP A 362 44.81 9.52 -33.27
CA ASP A 362 45.46 8.94 -32.10
C ASP A 362 46.14 9.99 -31.20
N SER A 363 46.31 9.67 -29.91
CA SER A 363 47.24 10.34 -28.98
C SER A 363 47.53 9.44 -27.77
N ASP A 364 48.49 8.54 -27.98
CA ASP A 364 49.64 8.19 -27.12
C ASP A 364 49.49 8.07 -25.60
N ILE A 365 49.73 6.84 -25.12
CA ILE A 365 50.14 6.48 -23.75
C ILE A 365 51.59 5.97 -23.82
N PRO A 366 52.53 6.40 -22.93
CA PRO A 366 53.86 5.79 -22.85
C PRO A 366 53.90 4.54 -21.92
N PRO A 367 54.85 3.61 -22.13
CA PRO A 367 54.75 2.24 -21.61
C PRO A 367 55.54 1.92 -20.33
N HIS A 368 54.94 1.01 -19.54
CA HIS A 368 55.46 -0.18 -18.86
C HIS A 368 56.75 -0.17 -18.00
N ARG A 369 56.63 -0.65 -16.74
CA ARG A 369 57.54 -1.67 -16.17
C ARG A 369 56.96 -2.46 -15.00
N ASP A 370 57.38 -3.72 -14.94
CA ASP A 370 56.80 -4.89 -14.26
C ASP A 370 56.91 -5.02 -12.74
N GLY A 371 56.02 -5.84 -12.15
CA GLY A 371 56.22 -6.50 -10.85
C GLY A 371 54.94 -7.11 -10.23
N ARG A 372 54.72 -8.42 -10.42
CA ARG A 372 53.64 -9.29 -9.88
C ARG A 372 53.52 -9.30 -8.33
N PRO A 373 52.55 -9.98 -7.65
CA PRO A 373 51.35 -10.70 -8.12
C PRO A 373 50.03 -10.33 -7.41
N MET A 374 48.95 -10.92 -7.93
CA MET A 374 47.59 -10.94 -7.41
C MET A 374 47.48 -11.39 -5.94
N ARG A 375 46.72 -10.64 -5.12
CA ARG A 375 45.95 -11.18 -3.99
C ARG A 375 44.52 -10.69 -4.06
N ALA A 376 43.63 -11.64 -3.84
CA ALA A 376 42.19 -11.54 -3.99
C ALA A 376 41.60 -10.45 -3.09
N TYR A 377 40.71 -9.66 -3.67
CA TYR A 377 39.72 -8.88 -2.93
C TYR A 377 38.49 -9.79 -2.74
N GLU A 378 38.35 -10.29 -1.52
CA GLU A 378 37.08 -10.71 -0.94
C GLU A 378 36.17 -9.49 -0.79
N ASN A 379 34.88 -9.66 -1.09
CA ASN A 379 33.78 -9.14 -0.28
C ASN A 379 32.44 -9.72 -0.76
N ALA A 380 32.11 -10.90 -0.26
CA ALA A 380 30.75 -11.24 0.12
C ALA A 380 30.67 -11.06 1.64
N GLY A 381 29.91 -10.08 2.11
CA GLY A 381 29.86 -9.76 3.53
C GLY A 381 29.01 -8.55 3.82
N ALA A 382 27.70 -8.69 3.64
CA ALA A 382 26.73 -7.81 4.26
C ALA A 382 26.89 -7.88 5.79
N GLY A 383 27.31 -6.77 6.41
CA GLY A 383 27.46 -6.65 7.85
C GLY A 383 27.41 -5.19 8.28
N LEU A 384 26.32 -4.84 8.98
CA LEU A 384 26.13 -3.68 9.86
C LEU A 384 26.53 -2.29 9.34
N ALA A 385 25.54 -1.52 8.88
CA ALA A 385 25.55 -0.07 9.02
C ALA A 385 24.70 0.31 10.24
N ALA A 386 25.34 1.04 11.14
CA ALA A 386 24.85 1.47 12.43
C ALA A 386 23.56 2.28 12.31
N ARG A 387 22.63 2.01 13.23
CA ARG A 387 21.43 2.79 13.47
C ARG A 387 21.82 4.10 14.14
N THR A 388 21.58 5.22 13.47
CA THR A 388 21.35 6.51 14.14
C THR A 388 19.83 6.75 14.19
N PRO A 389 19.25 7.16 15.33
CA PRO A 389 17.80 7.20 15.49
C PRO A 389 17.22 8.53 15.02
N GLY A 390 16.07 8.45 14.34
CA GLY A 390 15.10 9.53 14.32
C GLY A 390 14.80 10.14 12.95
N PHE A 391 14.11 9.41 12.07
CA PHE A 391 13.15 9.99 11.12
C PHE A 391 12.17 8.88 10.68
N PRO A 392 10.84 9.01 10.92
CA PRO A 392 9.88 8.09 10.34
C PRO A 392 9.71 8.41 8.85
N ALA A 393 9.88 7.40 7.99
CA ALA A 393 9.55 7.47 6.58
C ALA A 393 8.04 7.70 6.41
N GLY A 394 7.64 8.94 6.17
CA GLY A 394 6.27 9.32 5.86
C GLY A 394 5.87 8.87 4.46
N THR A 395 4.66 8.31 4.34
CA THR A 395 4.04 7.99 3.05
C THR A 395 3.58 9.30 2.36
N PRO A 396 3.73 9.47 1.03
CA PRO A 396 3.35 10.69 0.34
C PRO A 396 1.84 10.95 0.42
N GLY A 397 1.43 12.13 0.87
CA GLY A 397 0.06 12.63 0.72
C GLY A 397 -0.24 13.06 -0.72
N PRO A 398 -1.51 13.33 -1.07
CA PRO A 398 -1.89 13.77 -2.41
C PRO A 398 -1.57 15.27 -2.54
N GLY A 399 -0.32 15.57 -2.85
CA GLY A 399 0.13 16.92 -3.15
C GLY A 399 1.10 16.86 -4.32
N ARG A 400 0.88 17.73 -5.31
CA ARG A 400 1.73 18.03 -6.48
C ARG A 400 2.93 17.10 -6.69
N ASP A 401 2.90 16.32 -7.78
CA ASP A 401 3.99 15.41 -8.17
C ASP A 401 5.29 16.18 -8.40
N VAL A 402 6.09 16.36 -7.35
CA VAL A 402 7.45 16.88 -7.42
C VAL A 402 8.40 15.69 -7.23
N SER A 403 9.09 15.30 -8.30
CA SER A 403 10.10 14.25 -8.28
C SER A 403 11.50 14.87 -8.23
N VAL A 404 12.39 14.29 -7.44
CA VAL A 404 13.75 14.80 -7.22
C VAL A 404 14.75 13.70 -7.53
N GLN A 405 15.79 14.04 -8.29
CA GLN A 405 16.87 13.12 -8.64
C GLN A 405 18.21 13.85 -8.53
N VAL A 406 19.16 13.28 -7.78
CA VAL A 406 20.56 13.73 -7.80
C VAL A 406 21.19 13.18 -9.08
N ILE A 407 21.60 14.05 -10.00
CA ILE A 407 22.13 13.68 -11.32
C ILE A 407 23.62 13.33 -11.25
N SER A 408 24.35 13.96 -10.33
CA SER A 408 25.77 13.67 -10.09
C SER A 408 26.04 13.60 -8.59
N ALA A 409 26.40 12.42 -8.10
CA ALA A 409 27.03 12.29 -6.80
C ALA A 409 28.49 12.72 -6.96
N GLY A 410 28.95 13.69 -6.16
CA GLY A 410 30.38 14.00 -6.08
C GLY A 410 31.20 12.75 -5.73
N PRO A 411 32.53 12.79 -5.94
CA PRO A 411 33.36 11.60 -5.88
C PRO A 411 33.23 10.82 -4.55
N SER A 412 33.07 9.49 -4.67
CA SER A 412 32.73 8.54 -3.60
C SER A 412 33.75 8.49 -2.46
N ALA A 413 33.25 8.12 -1.27
CA ALA A 413 33.96 8.06 0.01
C ALA A 413 35.22 7.16 -0.04
N ALA A 414 36.35 7.73 0.38
CA ALA A 414 37.55 7.04 0.83
C ALA A 414 37.74 7.33 2.34
N PRO A 415 38.42 6.49 3.12
CA PRO A 415 38.49 6.65 4.57
C PRO A 415 39.13 7.99 4.98
N ASP A 416 38.52 8.63 5.99
CA ASP A 416 38.93 9.91 6.54
C ASP A 416 40.33 9.82 7.19
N GLY A 417 41.33 10.37 6.50
CA GLY A 417 42.65 10.64 7.07
C GLY A 417 42.71 12.08 7.61
N PRO A 418 43.36 12.33 8.77
CA PRO A 418 43.63 13.69 9.23
C PRO A 418 44.48 14.44 8.17
N GLY A 419 43.93 15.52 7.63
CA GLY A 419 44.55 16.34 6.57
C GLY A 419 43.87 16.30 5.19
N ALA A 420 42.79 15.54 5.01
CA ALA A 420 42.05 15.53 3.74
C ALA A 420 41.30 16.87 3.50
N PRO A 421 41.26 17.40 2.26
CA PRO A 421 40.51 18.62 1.95
C PRO A 421 39.01 18.42 2.23
N GLY A 422 38.34 19.47 2.69
CA GLY A 422 36.90 19.45 2.94
C GLY A 422 36.11 19.10 1.68
N ARG A 423 35.13 18.19 1.79
CA ARG A 423 34.26 17.74 0.71
C ARG A 423 32.81 17.80 1.14
N LEU A 424 31.93 18.12 0.19
CA LEU A 424 30.49 18.19 0.41
C LEU A 424 29.78 17.00 -0.22
N THR A 425 28.93 16.33 0.55
CA THR A 425 28.01 15.30 0.04
C THR A 425 26.58 15.83 0.08
N VAL A 426 25.79 15.50 -0.95
CA VAL A 426 24.44 16.02 -1.16
C VAL A 426 23.45 14.87 -1.24
N ALA A 427 22.45 14.88 -0.35
CA ALA A 427 21.28 14.00 -0.42
C ALA A 427 20.03 14.83 -0.66
N ALA A 428 19.11 14.33 -1.49
CA ALA A 428 17.88 15.03 -1.83
C ALA A 428 16.67 14.09 -1.71
N ALA A 429 15.61 14.54 -1.05
CA ALA A 429 14.38 13.77 -0.87
C ALA A 429 13.13 14.66 -1.04
N PRO A 430 12.06 14.15 -1.69
CA PRO A 430 10.78 14.84 -1.71
C PRO A 430 10.08 14.72 -0.34
N TYR A 431 9.53 15.82 0.17
CA TYR A 431 8.78 15.87 1.42
C TYR A 431 7.56 16.79 1.28
N GLY A 432 6.36 16.22 1.18
CA GLY A 432 5.10 16.98 1.28
C GLY A 432 4.94 18.15 0.31
N GLY A 433 5.47 18.07 -0.91
CA GLY A 433 5.46 19.16 -1.91
C GLY A 433 6.65 20.12 -1.85
N THR A 434 7.59 19.89 -0.93
CA THR A 434 8.88 20.59 -0.81
C THR A 434 10.01 19.61 -1.08
N THR A 435 11.12 20.10 -1.65
CA THR A 435 12.34 19.30 -1.81
C THR A 435 13.26 19.56 -0.63
N VAL A 436 13.64 18.52 0.10
CA VAL A 436 14.59 18.61 1.22
C VAL A 436 15.98 18.21 0.72
N LEU A 437 16.95 19.10 0.88
CA LEU A 437 18.35 18.88 0.56
C LEU A 437 19.15 18.78 1.86
N THR A 438 19.90 17.70 2.03
CA THR A 438 20.83 17.53 3.16
C THR A 438 22.25 17.61 2.64
N LEU A 439 22.99 18.61 3.11
CA LEU A 439 24.40 18.80 2.81
C LEU A 439 25.21 18.29 4.01
N THR A 440 26.22 17.45 3.78
CA THR A 440 27.11 16.97 4.84
C THR A 440 28.56 17.22 4.46
N ALA A 441 29.29 17.92 5.31
CA ALA A 441 30.71 18.18 5.14
C ALA A 441 31.53 17.02 5.73
N SER A 442 32.45 16.49 4.93
CA SER A 442 33.40 15.43 5.28
C SER A 442 34.84 15.89 5.03
N GLY A 443 35.84 15.23 5.58
CA GLY A 443 37.25 15.64 5.51
C GLY A 443 37.68 16.50 6.69
N GLY A 444 38.88 17.11 6.62
CA GLY A 444 39.55 17.77 7.74
C GLY A 444 39.45 19.30 7.78
N ALA A 445 38.78 19.94 6.81
CA ALA A 445 38.68 21.40 6.72
C ALA A 445 37.22 21.86 6.57
N PRO A 446 36.86 23.05 7.09
CA PRO A 446 35.55 23.65 6.85
C PRO A 446 35.24 23.83 5.36
N VAL A 447 33.98 23.66 4.97
CA VAL A 447 33.52 23.78 3.59
C VAL A 447 32.53 24.94 3.46
N ASP A 448 32.91 25.97 2.73
CA ASP A 448 32.02 27.06 2.31
C ASP A 448 31.18 26.59 1.13
N TRP A 449 29.87 26.41 1.34
CA TRP A 449 28.96 25.92 0.32
C TRP A 449 28.07 27.02 -0.26
N GLN A 450 27.70 26.86 -1.53
CA GLN A 450 26.76 27.72 -2.25
C GLN A 450 25.77 26.89 -3.06
N LEU A 451 24.56 27.40 -3.19
CA LEU A 451 23.46 26.78 -3.92
C LEU A 451 22.94 27.74 -4.98
N ARG A 452 22.92 27.29 -6.24
CA ARG A 452 22.46 28.05 -7.40
C ARG A 452 21.32 27.31 -8.10
N SER A 453 20.29 28.03 -8.52
CA SER A 453 19.13 27.47 -9.23
C SER A 453 18.99 28.14 -10.59
N ASP A 454 18.67 27.37 -11.63
CA ASP A 454 18.29 27.89 -12.95
C ASP A 454 16.81 28.29 -13.04
N ALA A 455 16.02 27.94 -12.02
CA ALA A 455 14.59 28.18 -11.95
C ALA A 455 14.25 29.30 -10.96
N PRO A 456 13.73 30.46 -11.41
CA PRO A 456 13.37 31.58 -10.53
C PRO A 456 12.14 31.31 -9.65
N TRP A 457 11.32 30.31 -10.01
CA TRP A 457 10.16 29.88 -9.22
C TRP A 457 10.53 28.93 -8.07
N LEU A 458 11.81 28.58 -7.89
CA LEU A 458 12.29 27.81 -6.74
C LEU A 458 12.90 28.74 -5.67
N ARG A 459 12.46 28.58 -4.42
CA ARG A 459 13.02 29.30 -3.26
C ARG A 459 13.63 28.33 -2.26
N ALA A 460 14.93 28.47 -2.02
CA ALA A 460 15.67 27.75 -0.99
C ALA A 460 15.64 28.51 0.35
N SER A 461 15.59 27.79 1.47
CA SER A 461 15.64 28.39 2.81
C SER A 461 16.96 29.09 3.12
N ARG A 462 18.07 28.60 2.54
CA ARG A 462 19.40 29.24 2.55
C ARG A 462 20.12 28.88 1.25
N THR A 463 20.95 29.81 0.76
CA THR A 463 21.68 29.66 -0.51
C THR A 463 23.21 29.63 -0.33
N ALA A 464 23.72 29.92 0.86
CA ALA A 464 25.14 29.78 1.18
C ALA A 464 25.35 29.56 2.69
N GLY A 465 26.51 29.04 3.06
CA GLY A 465 26.94 28.88 4.45
C GLY A 465 28.29 28.19 4.55
N THR A 466 28.78 28.01 5.78
CA THR A 466 30.02 27.27 6.08
C THR A 466 29.67 26.09 6.98
N LEU A 467 30.20 24.91 6.68
CA LEU A 467 30.03 23.70 7.49
C LEU A 467 31.37 23.24 8.04
N ALA A 468 31.43 22.97 9.35
CA ALA A 468 32.58 22.32 9.95
C ALA A 468 32.67 20.84 9.52
N PRO A 469 33.85 20.21 9.60
CA PRO A 469 34.01 18.76 9.43
C PRO A 469 32.99 17.94 10.23
N GLY A 470 32.25 17.06 9.56
CA GLY A 470 31.22 16.20 10.17
C GLY A 470 29.87 16.88 10.41
N GLU A 471 29.72 18.16 10.08
CA GLU A 471 28.47 18.89 10.22
C GLU A 471 27.55 18.65 9.01
N SER A 472 26.25 18.55 9.30
CA SER A 472 25.19 18.47 8.28
C SER A 472 24.20 19.61 8.44
N VAL A 473 23.74 20.17 7.32
CA VAL A 473 22.63 21.13 7.27
C VAL A 473 21.52 20.65 6.35
N THR A 474 20.28 20.89 6.78
CA THR A 474 19.08 20.59 5.99
C THR A 474 18.49 21.87 5.43
N LEU A 475 18.30 21.90 4.11
CA LEU A 475 17.76 23.01 3.34
C LEU A 475 16.41 22.61 2.73
N HIS A 476 15.47 23.55 2.71
CA HIS A 476 14.15 23.35 2.13
C HIS A 476 14.03 24.16 0.84
N VAL A 477 13.73 23.49 -0.27
CA VAL A 477 13.47 24.11 -1.57
C VAL A 477 11.98 24.01 -1.89
N THR A 478 11.33 25.17 -1.91
CA THR A 478 9.89 25.34 -2.13
C THR A 478 9.61 25.92 -3.52
N VAL A 479 8.44 25.63 -4.07
CA VAL A 479 7.97 26.19 -5.34
C VAL A 479 7.10 27.42 -5.03
N ASP A 480 7.42 28.56 -5.62
CA ASP A 480 6.60 29.77 -5.55
C ASP A 480 5.41 29.67 -6.52
N PRO A 481 4.16 29.55 -6.02
CA PRO A 481 2.99 29.37 -6.89
C PRO A 481 2.68 30.56 -7.78
N GLY A 482 3.21 31.76 -7.47
CA GLY A 482 2.98 32.98 -8.25
C GLY A 482 3.83 33.07 -9.51
N THR A 483 4.93 32.33 -9.57
CA THR A 483 5.91 32.37 -10.67
C THR A 483 6.14 31.00 -11.31
N GLU A 484 5.44 29.96 -10.83
CA GLU A 484 5.48 28.59 -11.35
C GLU A 484 4.93 28.51 -12.80
N PRO A 485 5.65 27.89 -13.75
CA PRO A 485 5.16 27.64 -15.10
C PRO A 485 3.90 26.76 -15.12
N ALA A 486 2.97 27.04 -16.03
CA ALA A 486 1.83 26.17 -16.27
C ALA A 486 2.27 24.84 -16.91
N GLY A 487 1.72 23.71 -16.46
CA GLY A 487 2.10 22.39 -16.96
C GLY A 487 3.41 21.82 -16.36
N PRO A 488 3.96 20.74 -16.94
CA PRO A 488 5.17 20.09 -16.42
C PRO A 488 6.42 20.95 -16.65
N TRP A 489 7.26 21.08 -15.63
CA TRP A 489 8.51 21.84 -15.70
C TRP A 489 9.68 21.06 -15.07
N PRO A 490 10.89 21.14 -15.66
CA PRO A 490 12.13 20.73 -15.03
C PRO A 490 12.89 21.94 -14.45
N ALA A 491 13.66 21.72 -13.39
CA ALA A 491 14.56 22.69 -12.77
C ALA A 491 15.83 21.99 -12.25
N ARG A 492 16.93 22.73 -12.16
CA ARG A 492 18.23 22.24 -11.68
C ARG A 492 18.77 23.14 -10.58
N VAL A 493 19.24 22.50 -9.52
CA VAL A 493 19.90 23.15 -8.40
C VAL A 493 21.33 22.62 -8.32
N ALA A 494 22.31 23.49 -8.54
CA ALA A 494 23.73 23.20 -8.42
C ALA A 494 24.22 23.53 -7.01
N VAL A 495 25.08 22.68 -6.46
CA VAL A 495 25.72 22.84 -5.15
C VAL A 495 27.24 22.82 -5.30
N ASP A 496 27.87 23.87 -4.79
CA ASP A 496 29.32 24.06 -4.75
C ASP A 496 29.81 24.06 -3.30
N PRO A 497 31.08 23.65 -3.05
CA PRO A 497 32.01 22.97 -3.95
C PRO A 497 31.67 21.48 -4.09
N GLY A 498 31.77 20.95 -5.31
CA GLY A 498 31.49 19.53 -5.59
C GLY A 498 30.73 19.29 -6.89
N GLY A 499 30.19 20.34 -7.52
CA GLY A 499 29.51 20.26 -8.82
C GLY A 499 28.27 19.36 -8.79
N ALA A 500 27.68 19.13 -7.61
CA ALA A 500 26.53 18.26 -7.45
C ALA A 500 25.29 18.97 -8.01
N VAL A 501 24.62 18.35 -8.98
CA VAL A 501 23.41 18.90 -9.60
C VAL A 501 22.21 18.05 -9.21
N VAL A 502 21.23 18.68 -8.58
CA VAL A 502 19.95 18.08 -8.22
C VAL A 502 18.90 18.53 -9.22
N ALA A 503 18.29 17.60 -9.95
CA ALA A 503 17.14 17.88 -10.79
C ALA A 503 15.84 17.74 -9.99
N ILE A 504 15.00 18.75 -10.13
CA ILE A 504 13.66 18.83 -9.55
C ILE A 504 12.69 18.92 -10.73
N ARG A 505 11.72 18.03 -10.78
CA ARG A 505 10.63 18.08 -11.77
C ARG A 505 9.31 18.25 -11.05
N GLY A 506 8.47 19.16 -11.53
CA GLY A 506 7.15 19.41 -10.98
C GLY A 506 6.11 19.65 -12.06
N ARG A 507 4.87 19.95 -11.64
CA ARG A 507 3.78 20.33 -12.53
C ARG A 507 2.99 21.47 -11.91
N GLY A 508 2.96 22.60 -12.62
CA GLY A 508 2.15 23.75 -12.25
C GLY A 508 0.69 23.58 -12.67
N ARG A 509 -0.12 24.61 -12.37
CA ARG A 509 -1.56 24.60 -12.66
C ARG A 509 -1.80 24.38 -14.17
N PRO A 510 -2.87 23.65 -14.54
CA PRO A 510 -3.27 23.59 -15.94
C PRO A 510 -3.59 25.01 -16.42
N THR A 511 -3.18 25.33 -17.64
CA THR A 511 -3.61 26.56 -18.31
C THR A 511 -5.15 26.57 -18.35
N PRO A 512 -5.81 27.66 -17.91
CA PRO A 512 -7.24 27.80 -18.13
C PRO A 512 -7.50 27.73 -19.64
N THR A 513 -8.52 26.95 -20.02
CA THR A 513 -8.93 26.77 -21.43
C THR A 513 -9.91 27.85 -21.83
#